data_AF-A0A170XAZ6-F1
#
_entry.id   AF-A0A170XAZ6-F1
#
_cell.length_a   1.000
_cell.length_b   1.000
_cell.length_c   1.000
_cell.angle_alpha   90.00
_cell.angle_beta   90.00
_cell.angle_gamma   90.00
#
_symmetry.space_group_name_H-M   'P 1'
#
loop_
_entity.id
_entity.type
_entity.pdbx_description
1 polymer ?
#
loop_
_entity_poly.entity_id
_entity_poly.type
_entity_poly.pdbx_seq_one_letter_code
_entity_poly.pdbx_strand_id
1 'polypeptide(L)'
;LNPRLQVEHPCTEMVSDVNLPASQLQVAMGLPLHRIKDIRVLYGESPWGDSVIDFDQPRQKPQPWGHVIAARITSENPDEGFKPSSGTVQELNFRSSKNVWGYFSVAASGGLHEFADSQFGAIWFFFPFGGGL
;
A
#
# COMPACT_ATOMS: atom_id res chain seq x y z
N LEU A 1 -11.66 -14.23 -6.81
CA LEU A 1 -10.84 -14.12 -5.58
C LEU A 1 -9.37 -14.22 -5.98
N ASN A 2 -8.52 -13.31 -5.50
CA ASN A 2 -7.08 -13.35 -5.77
C ASN A 2 -6.36 -13.88 -4.51
N PRO A 3 -5.81 -15.12 -4.52
CA PRO A 3 -5.22 -15.74 -3.34
C PRO A 3 -3.76 -15.28 -3.12
N ARG A 4 -3.53 -13.96 -3.14
CA ARG A 4 -2.20 -13.36 -2.99
C ARG A 4 -2.32 -11.95 -2.43
N LEU A 5 -1.26 -11.47 -1.78
CA LEU A 5 -1.13 -10.05 -1.47
C LEU A 5 -1.01 -9.25 -2.77
N GLN A 6 -1.78 -8.18 -2.88
CA GLN A 6 -1.73 -7.27 -4.03
C GLN A 6 -0.63 -6.24 -3.85
N VAL A 7 -0.02 -5.77 -4.95
CA VAL A 7 1.06 -4.77 -4.88
C VAL A 7 0.56 -3.43 -4.34
N GLU A 8 -0.71 -3.11 -4.58
CA GLU A 8 -1.41 -1.94 -4.05
C GLU A 8 -1.83 -2.04 -2.57
N HIS A 9 -1.45 -3.09 -1.84
CA HIS A 9 -1.76 -3.23 -0.41
C HIS A 9 -1.41 -2.02 0.47
N PRO A 10 -0.35 -1.21 0.21
CA PRO A 10 -0.06 -0.05 1.04
C PRO A 10 -1.20 0.98 1.09
N CYS A 11 -2.11 0.99 0.09
CA CYS A 11 -3.34 1.79 0.17
C CYS A 11 -4.20 1.41 1.37
N THR A 12 -4.38 0.09 1.58
CA THR A 12 -5.19 -0.42 2.69
C THR A 12 -4.45 -0.23 4.01
N GLU A 13 -3.14 -0.46 4.04
CA GLU A 13 -2.32 -0.24 5.24
C GLU A 13 -2.43 1.21 5.72
N MET A 14 -2.30 2.19 4.83
CA MET A 14 -2.35 3.62 5.20
C MET A 14 -3.71 4.07 5.74
N VAL A 15 -4.83 3.52 5.24
CA VAL A 15 -6.18 3.88 5.76
C VAL A 15 -6.60 3.06 6.97
N SER A 16 -6.01 1.89 7.20
CA SER A 16 -6.36 1.02 8.34
C SER A 16 -5.34 1.07 9.47
N ASP A 17 -4.15 1.62 9.22
CA ASP A 17 -2.97 1.55 10.09
C ASP A 17 -2.61 0.11 10.50
N VAL A 18 -2.84 -0.85 9.59
CA VAL A 18 -2.51 -2.27 9.77
C VAL A 18 -1.33 -2.65 8.90
N ASN A 19 -0.29 -3.23 9.49
CA ASN A 19 0.80 -3.84 8.74
C ASN A 19 0.37 -5.23 8.23
N LEU A 20 0.00 -5.31 6.96
CA LEU A 20 -0.54 -6.52 6.34
C LEU A 20 0.51 -7.64 6.24
N PRO A 21 1.76 -7.41 5.78
CA PRO A 21 2.80 -8.44 5.80
C PRO A 21 3.08 -8.99 7.20
N ALA A 22 3.16 -8.14 8.22
CA ALA A 22 3.38 -8.58 9.60
C ALA A 22 2.17 -9.34 10.16
N SER A 23 0.96 -8.94 9.80
CA SER A 23 -0.27 -9.65 10.17
C SER A 23 -0.34 -11.02 9.50
N GLN A 24 0.02 -11.12 8.21
CA GLN A 24 0.11 -12.41 7.51
C GLN A 24 1.12 -13.34 8.16
N LEU A 25 2.28 -12.83 8.57
CA LEU A 25 3.28 -13.63 9.29
C LEU A 25 2.74 -14.16 10.63
N GLN A 26 2.07 -13.32 11.42
CA GLN A 26 1.48 -13.73 12.70
C GLN A 26 0.37 -14.78 12.51
N VAL A 27 -0.49 -14.62 11.50
CA VAL A 27 -1.50 -15.64 11.15
C VAL A 27 -0.82 -16.94 10.72
N ALA A 28 0.26 -16.88 9.95
CA ALA A 28 1.04 -18.06 9.54
C ALA A 28 1.70 -18.77 10.75
N MET A 29 2.01 -18.05 11.82
CA MET A 29 2.46 -18.59 13.10
C MET A 29 1.32 -19.19 13.95
N GLY A 30 0.08 -19.14 13.48
CA GLY A 30 -1.10 -19.66 14.18
C GLY A 30 -1.71 -18.69 15.18
N LEU A 31 -1.31 -17.40 15.19
CA LEU A 31 -1.97 -16.41 16.04
C LEU A 31 -3.38 -16.11 15.52
N PRO A 32 -4.41 -16.13 16.39
CA PRO A 32 -5.74 -15.70 15.99
C PRO A 32 -5.80 -14.17 15.84
N LEU A 33 -6.70 -13.67 14.98
CA LEU A 33 -6.78 -12.24 14.62
C LEU A 33 -6.94 -11.31 15.83
N HIS A 34 -7.72 -11.70 16.84
CA HIS A 34 -7.93 -10.90 18.05
C HIS A 34 -6.68 -10.77 18.93
N ARG A 35 -5.58 -11.49 18.61
CA ARG A 35 -4.28 -11.38 19.30
C ARG A 35 -3.27 -10.54 18.52
N ILE A 36 -3.60 -10.12 17.30
CA ILE A 36 -2.74 -9.26 16.48
C ILE A 36 -2.97 -7.81 16.89
N LYS A 37 -1.91 -7.14 17.35
CA LYS A 37 -1.93 -5.78 17.86
C LYS A 37 -2.69 -4.80 16.95
N ASP A 38 -2.34 -4.76 15.68
CA ASP A 38 -2.90 -3.80 14.71
C ASP A 38 -4.40 -4.05 14.49
N ILE A 39 -4.83 -5.31 14.46
CA ILE A 39 -6.25 -5.68 14.37
C ILE A 39 -7.00 -5.22 15.62
N ARG A 40 -6.42 -5.38 16.81
CA ARG A 40 -7.07 -4.90 18.04
C ARG A 40 -7.26 -3.39 18.01
N VAL A 41 -6.23 -2.65 17.62
CA VAL A 41 -6.28 -1.18 17.49
C VAL A 41 -7.33 -0.75 16.46
N LEU A 42 -7.39 -1.42 15.31
CA LEU A 42 -8.39 -1.17 14.25
C LEU A 42 -9.83 -1.28 14.76
N TYR A 43 -10.08 -2.21 15.69
CA TYR A 43 -11.38 -2.43 16.32
C TYR A 43 -11.58 -1.68 17.66
N GLY A 44 -10.67 -0.75 18.02
CA GLY A 44 -10.78 0.07 19.23
C GLY A 44 -10.47 -0.67 20.54
N GLU A 45 -9.84 -1.84 20.47
CA GLU A 45 -9.48 -2.65 21.63
C GLU A 45 -8.03 -2.37 22.10
N SER A 46 -7.72 -2.68 23.36
CA SER A 46 -6.37 -2.48 23.92
C SER A 46 -5.31 -3.24 23.10
N PRO A 47 -4.19 -2.62 22.67
CA PRO A 47 -3.18 -3.25 21.82
C PRO A 47 -2.57 -4.53 22.39
N TRP A 48 -2.50 -4.63 23.72
CA TRP A 48 -1.87 -5.74 24.46
C TRP A 48 -2.88 -6.65 25.15
N GLY A 49 -4.18 -6.45 24.90
CA GLY A 49 -5.25 -7.26 25.47
C GLY A 49 -5.32 -8.67 24.87
N ASP A 50 -6.08 -9.53 25.51
CA ASP A 50 -6.35 -10.91 25.10
C ASP A 50 -7.84 -11.20 24.90
N SER A 51 -8.71 -10.23 25.19
CA SER A 51 -10.15 -10.33 24.98
C SER A 51 -10.48 -10.79 23.56
N VAL A 52 -11.45 -11.70 23.43
CA VAL A 52 -11.98 -12.10 22.13
C VAL A 52 -12.74 -10.93 21.52
N ILE A 53 -12.56 -10.72 20.22
CA ILE A 53 -13.28 -9.71 19.44
C ILE A 53 -14.35 -10.43 18.63
N ASP A 54 -15.60 -10.01 18.79
CA ASP A 54 -16.68 -10.39 17.88
C ASP A 54 -16.56 -9.53 16.61
N PHE A 55 -16.10 -10.14 15.53
CA PHE A 55 -15.90 -9.46 14.25
C PHE A 55 -17.22 -9.27 13.47
N ASP A 56 -18.25 -10.04 13.78
CA ASP A 56 -19.57 -9.93 13.13
C ASP A 56 -20.39 -8.79 13.75
N GLN A 57 -20.25 -8.58 15.06
CA GLN A 57 -20.91 -7.52 15.81
C GLN A 57 -19.92 -6.75 16.71
N PRO A 58 -18.97 -6.01 16.11
CA PRO A 58 -17.94 -5.33 16.88
C PRO A 58 -18.52 -4.15 17.66
N ARG A 59 -17.99 -3.91 18.87
CA ARG A 59 -18.33 -2.74 19.70
C ARG A 59 -18.04 -1.42 18.98
N GLN A 60 -16.93 -1.37 18.25
CA GLN A 60 -16.55 -0.27 17.39
C GLN A 60 -16.28 -0.81 15.99
N LYS A 61 -17.03 -0.31 15.01
CA LYS A 61 -16.79 -0.64 13.60
C LYS A 61 -15.55 0.13 13.12
N PRO A 62 -14.55 -0.56 12.55
CA PRO A 62 -13.41 0.10 11.93
C PRO A 62 -13.85 1.19 10.95
N GLN A 63 -13.23 2.35 11.04
CA GLN A 63 -13.41 3.43 10.07
C GLN A 63 -12.07 3.68 9.40
N PRO A 64 -12.04 3.86 8.07
CA PRO A 64 -10.81 4.26 7.40
C PRO A 64 -10.33 5.60 7.96
N TRP A 65 -9.03 5.76 8.08
CA TRP A 65 -8.39 7.02 8.43
C TRP A 65 -7.91 7.71 7.16
N GLY A 66 -8.65 8.74 6.73
CA GLY A 66 -8.37 9.49 5.51
C GLY A 66 -8.65 8.72 4.22
N HIS A 67 -7.96 9.15 3.16
CA HIS A 67 -8.00 8.55 1.82
C HIS A 67 -6.60 8.34 1.27
N VAL A 68 -6.44 7.30 0.44
CA VAL A 68 -5.20 7.06 -0.29
C VAL A 68 -5.49 6.93 -1.77
N ILE A 69 -4.70 7.62 -2.59
CA ILE A 69 -4.66 7.41 -4.03
C ILE A 69 -3.32 6.77 -4.37
N ALA A 70 -3.34 5.68 -5.12
CA ALA A 70 -2.15 5.09 -5.71
C ALA A 70 -2.12 5.32 -7.22
N ALA A 71 -0.95 5.69 -7.74
CA ALA A 71 -0.68 5.82 -9.15
C ALA A 71 0.45 4.86 -9.55
N ARG A 72 0.24 4.13 -10.65
CA ARG A 72 1.28 3.32 -11.30
C ARG A 72 2.03 4.22 -12.28
N ILE A 73 3.35 4.09 -12.33
CA ILE A 73 4.19 4.81 -13.26
C ILE A 73 4.69 3.82 -14.32
N THR A 74 4.29 4.03 -15.57
CA THR A 74 4.57 3.15 -16.71
C THR A 74 5.35 3.88 -17.80
N SER A 75 6.14 3.14 -18.58
CA SER A 75 6.88 3.66 -19.75
C SER A 75 6.06 3.55 -21.04
N GLU A 76 4.77 3.90 -20.99
CA GLU A 76 3.82 3.74 -22.09
C GLU A 76 3.57 5.07 -22.80
N ASN A 77 3.56 5.07 -24.14
CA ASN A 77 3.32 6.28 -24.92
C ASN A 77 1.81 6.44 -25.25
N PRO A 78 1.09 7.42 -24.68
CA PRO A 78 -0.34 7.60 -24.95
C PRO A 78 -0.64 7.97 -26.41
N ASP A 79 0.24 8.70 -27.08
CA ASP A 79 0.06 9.12 -28.49
C ASP A 79 0.20 7.94 -29.46
N GLU A 80 0.86 6.86 -29.02
CA GLU A 80 1.01 5.62 -29.78
C GLU A 80 0.09 4.49 -29.29
N GLY A 81 -0.96 4.84 -28.53
CA GLY A 81 -1.94 3.88 -28.03
C GLY A 81 -1.42 3.06 -26.84
N PHE A 82 -0.65 3.69 -25.95
CA PHE A 82 -0.07 3.10 -24.73
C PHE A 82 0.90 1.94 -25.01
N LYS A 83 1.62 2.00 -26.14
CA LYS A 83 2.68 1.03 -26.41
C LYS A 83 3.80 1.15 -25.37
N PRO A 84 4.27 0.02 -24.80
CA PRO A 84 5.45 0.02 -23.95
C PRO A 84 6.68 0.46 -24.74
N SER A 85 7.42 1.41 -24.19
CA SER A 85 8.67 1.90 -24.75
C SER A 85 9.83 1.49 -23.87
N SER A 86 10.87 0.92 -24.48
CA SER A 86 12.14 0.61 -23.83
C SER A 86 13.13 1.76 -23.99
N GLY A 87 14.04 1.91 -23.03
CA GLY A 87 14.99 3.02 -23.03
C GLY A 87 15.71 3.17 -21.69
N THR A 88 16.53 4.21 -21.57
CA THR A 88 17.30 4.48 -20.34
C THR A 88 16.66 5.60 -19.54
N VAL A 89 16.45 5.39 -18.24
CA VAL A 89 16.01 6.45 -17.33
C VAL A 89 17.18 7.40 -17.08
N GLN A 90 17.13 8.59 -17.67
CA GLN A 90 18.22 9.57 -17.55
C GLN A 90 18.22 10.30 -16.20
N GLU A 91 17.04 10.62 -15.67
CA GLU A 91 16.88 11.27 -14.38
C GLU A 91 15.63 10.74 -13.69
N LEU A 92 15.73 10.51 -12.37
CA LEU A 92 14.59 10.17 -11.53
C LEU A 92 14.72 10.97 -10.23
N ASN A 93 13.97 12.07 -10.15
CA ASN A 93 13.94 12.94 -8.99
C ASN A 93 12.54 12.98 -8.39
N PHE A 94 12.28 12.07 -7.45
CA PHE A 94 11.02 12.03 -6.72
C PHE A 94 11.16 12.81 -5.41
N ARG A 95 10.41 13.90 -5.28
CA ARG A 95 10.34 14.69 -4.06
C ARG A 95 9.25 14.14 -3.16
N SER A 96 9.63 13.28 -2.21
CA SER A 96 8.73 12.83 -1.16
C SER A 96 8.23 14.02 -0.33
N SER A 97 6.98 13.97 0.08
CA SER A 97 6.41 14.90 1.07
C SER A 97 5.85 14.10 2.26
N LYS A 98 5.38 14.76 3.32
CA LYS A 98 4.81 14.07 4.49
C LYS A 98 3.69 13.09 4.14
N ASN A 99 2.96 13.35 3.05
CA ASN A 99 1.79 12.59 2.64
C ASN A 99 2.00 11.86 1.30
N VAL A 100 3.21 11.92 0.74
CA VAL A 100 3.48 11.39 -0.60
C VAL A 100 4.75 10.56 -0.56
N TRP A 101 4.60 9.26 -0.81
CA TRP A 101 5.68 8.29 -0.83
C TRP A 101 5.62 7.44 -2.10
N GLY A 102 6.76 6.98 -2.59
CA GLY A 102 6.82 6.16 -3.79
C GLY A 102 8.11 5.36 -3.84
N TYR A 103 8.10 4.29 -4.61
CA TYR A 103 9.27 3.51 -4.95
C TYR A 103 9.36 3.30 -6.45
N PHE A 104 10.59 3.07 -6.92
CA PHE A 104 10.90 2.84 -8.32
C PHE A 104 11.83 1.62 -8.41
N SER A 105 11.56 0.73 -9.37
CA SER A 105 12.36 -0.47 -9.62
C SER A 105 13.59 -0.21 -10.49
N VAL A 106 13.73 1.02 -11.02
CA VAL A 106 14.85 1.46 -11.86
C VAL A 106 15.58 2.62 -11.19
N ALA A 107 16.90 2.50 -11.04
CA ALA A 107 17.76 3.57 -10.54
C ALA A 107 18.08 4.58 -11.67
N ALA A 108 18.51 5.79 -11.31
CA ALA A 108 19.05 6.74 -12.29
C ALA A 108 20.21 6.05 -13.06
N SER A 109 20.18 6.09 -14.40
CA SER A 109 21.04 5.33 -15.34
C SER A 109 20.73 3.84 -15.56
N GLY A 110 19.64 3.31 -15.00
CA GLY A 110 19.15 1.96 -15.30
C GLY A 110 18.38 1.88 -16.64
N GLY A 111 18.54 0.75 -17.34
CA GLY A 111 17.81 0.47 -18.58
C GLY A 111 16.47 -0.24 -18.32
N LEU A 112 15.40 0.24 -18.94
CA LEU A 112 14.14 -0.48 -19.12
C LEU A 112 14.30 -1.44 -20.31
N HIS A 113 14.44 -2.73 -20.01
CA HIS A 113 14.60 -3.78 -21.03
C HIS A 113 13.24 -4.17 -21.64
N GLU A 114 13.22 -4.60 -22.90
CA GLU A 114 12.00 -5.06 -23.61
C GLU A 114 11.28 -6.28 -22.97
N PHE A 115 11.91 -6.95 -21.99
CA PHE A 115 11.32 -8.08 -21.26
C PHE A 115 10.93 -7.71 -19.82
N ALA A 116 11.15 -6.46 -19.41
CA ALA A 116 10.71 -5.94 -18.11
C ALA A 116 9.25 -5.48 -18.20
N ASP A 117 8.56 -5.49 -17.05
CA ASP A 117 7.23 -4.89 -16.93
C ASP A 117 7.31 -3.38 -17.30
N SER A 118 6.33 -2.87 -18.05
CA SER A 118 6.26 -1.44 -18.40
C SER A 118 6.09 -0.59 -17.15
N GLN A 119 5.55 -1.15 -16.07
CA GLN A 119 5.49 -0.49 -14.78
C GLN A 119 6.83 -0.55 -14.05
N PHE A 120 7.44 0.61 -13.88
CA PHE A 120 8.73 0.75 -13.17
C PHE A 120 8.62 1.52 -11.86
N GLY A 121 7.43 1.99 -11.48
CA GLY A 121 7.23 2.70 -10.23
C GLY A 121 5.80 2.67 -9.73
N ALA A 122 5.65 3.02 -8.46
CA ALA A 122 4.36 3.25 -7.83
C ALA A 122 4.48 4.37 -6.80
N ILE A 123 3.46 5.22 -6.74
CA ILE A 123 3.38 6.38 -5.85
C ILE A 123 2.06 6.33 -5.11
N TRP A 124 2.09 6.64 -3.82
CA TRP A 124 0.93 6.76 -2.93
C TRP A 124 0.81 8.18 -2.39
N PHE A 125 -0.41 8.68 -2.38
CA PHE A 125 -0.80 9.99 -1.87
C PHE A 125 -1.82 9.79 -0.76
N PHE A 126 -1.49 10.20 0.46
CA PHE A 126 -2.35 10.12 1.63
C PHE A 126 -3.05 11.46 1.89
N PHE A 127 -4.34 11.41 2.23
CA PHE A 127 -5.16 12.58 2.51
C PHE A 127 -5.90 12.38 3.85
N PRO A 128 -5.46 13.00 4.95
CA PRO A 128 -6.13 12.87 6.25
C PRO A 128 -7.50 13.56 6.23
N PHE A 129 -8.45 13.04 7.01
CA PHE A 129 -9.71 13.74 7.26
C PHE A 129 -9.43 15.03 8.05
N GLY A 130 -9.65 16.20 7.43
CA GLY A 130 -9.56 17.51 8.08
C GLY A 130 -8.33 18.37 7.75
N GLY A 131 -7.47 17.96 6.83
CA GLY A 131 -6.38 18.81 6.31
C GLY A 131 -6.78 19.52 5.01
N GLY A 132 -6.93 20.84 5.04
CA GLY A 132 -6.96 21.66 3.82
C GLY A 132 -5.63 21.57 3.07
N LEU A 133 -5.69 21.72 1.74
CA LEU A 133 -4.52 21.88 0.86
C LEU A 133 -3.63 23.04 1.30
#